data_AF-A0A1J5BAD5-F1
#
_entry.id   AF-A0A1J5BAD5-F1
#
_cell.length_a   1.000
_cell.length_b   1.000
_cell.length_c   1.000
_cell.angle_alpha   90.00
_cell.angle_beta   90.00
_cell.angle_gamma   90.00
#
_symmetry.space_group_name_H-M   'P 1'
#
loop_
_entity.id
_entity.type
_entity.pdbx_description
1 polymer ?
#
loop_
_entity_poly.entity_id
_entity_poly.type
_entity_poly.pdbx_seq_one_letter_code
_entity_poly.pdbx_strand_id
1 'polypeptide(L)'
;MGFAQDTIKPFIVKWVASSFFPDIFVPDGINISLGAEYNYKKKNSISCDIGYIINSGNLNNFIEDRIIDIGILKIKSNNIEGFTGNVELRHYFKRDKLYDAQVFIPPFWPSLLQLKNTKNSISGYYWGGNINYQFTSAKRNQSISNYPQPGYYDNLYTVNRSVIALHCFIGFQSIRKKGFVLDQFFGIGARFITSYSINKKADSVTDYEIFGFKEYDSGYKLVPSITYRLKIGWLFK
;
A
#
# COMPACT_ATOMS: atom_id res chain seq x y z
N MET A 1 -45.24 18.77 -8.23
CA MET A 1 -43.84 18.84 -7.75
C MET A 1 -43.51 17.49 -7.11
N GLY A 2 -42.77 16.62 -7.80
CA GLY A 2 -42.35 15.35 -7.21
C GLY A 2 -41.18 15.60 -6.27
N PHE A 3 -41.34 15.29 -4.99
CA PHE A 3 -40.22 15.26 -4.05
C PHE A 3 -39.21 14.24 -4.58
N ALA A 4 -38.02 14.73 -4.93
CA ALA A 4 -36.93 13.89 -5.35
C ALA A 4 -36.64 12.91 -4.20
N GLN A 5 -36.96 11.64 -4.43
CA GLN A 5 -36.74 10.56 -3.49
C GLN A 5 -35.26 10.57 -3.12
N ASP A 6 -34.96 10.84 -1.85
CA ASP A 6 -33.61 10.81 -1.31
C ASP A 6 -33.02 9.44 -1.57
N THR A 7 -32.22 9.38 -2.62
CA THR A 7 -31.66 8.14 -3.12
C THR A 7 -30.56 7.78 -2.16
N ILE A 8 -30.81 6.76 -1.32
CA ILE A 8 -29.84 6.23 -0.36
C ILE A 8 -28.48 6.12 -1.06
N LYS A 9 -27.50 6.86 -0.54
CA LYS A 9 -26.16 6.91 -1.13
C LYS A 9 -25.49 5.55 -0.92
N PRO A 10 -25.00 4.89 -1.98
CA PRO A 10 -24.44 3.55 -1.85
C PRO A 10 -23.20 3.57 -0.93
N PHE A 11 -23.13 2.58 -0.04
CA PHE A 11 -22.00 2.30 0.85
C PHE A 11 -21.29 1.02 0.37
N ILE A 12 -19.99 1.08 0.11
CA ILE A 12 -19.21 -0.09 -0.30
C ILE A 12 -18.30 -0.49 0.84
N VAL A 13 -18.29 -1.77 1.19
CA VAL A 13 -17.26 -2.38 2.04
C VAL A 13 -16.27 -3.10 1.15
N LYS A 14 -14.99 -2.86 1.36
CA LYS A 14 -13.90 -3.44 0.59
C LYS A 14 -12.98 -4.22 1.49
N TRP A 15 -12.53 -5.36 1.00
CA TRP A 15 -11.32 -5.97 1.49
C TRP A 15 -10.16 -5.49 0.61
N VAL A 16 -9.04 -5.16 1.23
CA VAL A 16 -7.86 -4.71 0.50
C VAL A 16 -6.84 -5.82 0.65
N ALA A 17 -6.88 -6.72 -0.33
CA ALA A 17 -6.12 -7.96 -0.37
C ALA A 17 -4.61 -7.74 -0.30
N SER A 18 -4.17 -6.60 -0.81
CA SER A 18 -2.76 -6.33 -1.03
C SER A 18 -2.59 -4.91 -1.58
N SER A 19 -1.87 -4.07 -0.87
CA SER A 19 -0.96 -3.15 -1.54
C SER A 19 0.25 -3.99 -1.94
N PHE A 20 0.23 -4.64 -3.10
CA PHE A 20 1.48 -5.15 -3.69
C PHE A 20 2.33 -3.92 -3.96
N PHE A 21 3.53 -3.86 -3.37
CA PHE A 21 4.31 -2.63 -3.14
C PHE A 21 3.68 -1.70 -2.08
N PRO A 22 3.55 -2.11 -0.79
CA PRO A 22 3.47 -1.10 0.24
C PRO A 22 4.73 -0.24 0.12
N ASP A 23 4.61 1.05 0.43
CA ASP A 23 5.60 2.13 0.25
C ASP A 23 6.94 1.92 1.01
N ILE A 24 7.16 0.73 1.55
CA ILE A 24 8.41 0.23 2.07
C ILE A 24 8.50 -1.17 1.47
N PHE A 25 9.58 -1.46 0.74
CA PHE A 25 9.95 -2.85 0.46
C PHE A 25 10.28 -3.48 1.82
N VAL A 26 9.24 -3.88 2.53
CA VAL A 26 9.26 -4.88 3.57
C VAL A 26 8.90 -6.16 2.84
N PRO A 27 9.86 -6.83 2.16
CA PRO A 27 9.57 -8.06 1.43
C PRO A 27 8.92 -9.13 2.34
N ASP A 28 9.15 -9.02 3.65
CA ASP A 28 8.67 -9.94 4.67
C ASP A 28 7.34 -9.51 5.32
N GLY A 29 6.56 -8.59 4.73
CA GLY A 29 5.32 -8.08 5.33
C GLY A 29 4.08 -8.33 4.48
N ILE A 30 3.03 -8.91 5.06
CA ILE A 30 1.68 -8.96 4.47
C ILE A 30 0.83 -7.88 5.14
N ASN A 31 0.17 -7.04 4.34
CA ASN A 31 -0.82 -6.08 4.82
C ASN A 31 -2.22 -6.65 4.61
N ILE A 32 -2.97 -6.84 5.71
CA ILE A 32 -4.39 -7.20 5.68
C ILE A 32 -5.18 -5.93 6.02
N SER A 33 -6.01 -5.49 5.09
CA SER A 33 -6.71 -4.21 5.20
C SER A 33 -8.21 -4.34 4.95
N LEU A 34 -8.99 -3.56 5.71
CA LEU A 34 -10.42 -3.37 5.55
C LEU A 34 -10.69 -1.92 5.19
N GLY A 35 -11.58 -1.71 4.24
CA GLY A 35 -11.90 -0.37 3.76
C GLY A 35 -13.39 -0.16 3.56
N ALA A 36 -13.78 1.10 3.59
CA ALA A 36 -15.12 1.55 3.27
C ALA A 36 -15.06 2.73 2.31
N GLU A 37 -16.03 2.81 1.40
CA GLU A 37 -16.18 3.92 0.47
C GLU A 37 -17.56 4.54 0.59
N TYR A 38 -17.59 5.86 0.75
CA TYR A 38 -18.80 6.67 0.84
C TYR A 38 -18.89 7.66 -0.32
N ASN A 39 -20.07 7.67 -0.97
CA ASN A 39 -20.33 8.46 -2.17
C ASN A 39 -21.08 9.73 -1.83
N TYR A 40 -20.36 10.82 -1.56
CA TYR A 40 -20.98 12.07 -1.12
C TYR A 40 -21.63 12.87 -2.26
N LYS A 41 -21.16 12.70 -3.51
CA LYS A 41 -21.77 13.26 -4.74
C LYS A 41 -21.81 12.17 -5.81
N LYS A 42 -22.64 12.36 -6.85
CA LYS A 42 -22.82 11.38 -7.95
C LYS A 42 -21.51 10.83 -8.54
N LYS A 43 -20.45 11.65 -8.56
CA LYS A 43 -19.13 11.31 -9.13
C LYS A 43 -17.98 11.49 -8.16
N ASN A 44 -18.27 11.75 -6.89
CA ASN A 44 -17.19 11.94 -5.92
C ASN A 44 -17.41 11.03 -4.74
N SER A 45 -16.33 10.38 -4.32
CA SER A 45 -16.33 9.49 -3.17
C SER A 45 -15.12 9.74 -2.31
N ILE A 46 -15.25 9.32 -1.06
CA ILE A 46 -14.16 9.22 -0.10
C ILE A 46 -14.03 7.75 0.28
N SER A 47 -12.82 7.20 0.18
CA SER A 47 -12.49 5.86 0.67
C SER A 47 -11.59 5.99 1.88
N CYS A 48 -11.84 5.19 2.91
CA CYS A 48 -10.98 5.04 4.06
C CYS A 48 -10.63 3.57 4.22
N ASP A 49 -9.34 3.24 4.34
CA ASP A 49 -8.88 1.89 4.65
C ASP A 49 -8.04 1.92 5.93
N ILE A 50 -8.20 0.87 6.74
CA ILE A 50 -7.34 0.58 7.89
C ILE A 50 -6.79 -0.84 7.73
N GLY A 51 -5.54 -1.04 8.11
CA GLY A 51 -4.87 -2.32 7.93
C GLY A 51 -3.86 -2.63 9.00
N TYR A 52 -3.56 -3.92 9.10
CA TYR A 52 -2.53 -4.45 9.97
C TYR A 52 -1.46 -5.15 9.14
N ILE A 53 -0.20 -4.86 9.47
CA ILE A 53 0.96 -5.46 8.84
C ILE A 53 1.42 -6.58 9.75
N ILE A 54 1.51 -7.78 9.19
CA ILE A 54 2.09 -8.95 9.83
C ILE A 54 3.28 -9.44 9.04
N ASN A 55 4.23 -10.04 9.75
CA ASN A 55 5.31 -10.78 9.15
C ASN A 55 4.75 -11.90 8.27
N SER A 56 5.21 -11.98 7.03
CA SER A 56 4.87 -13.04 6.08
C SER A 56 5.53 -14.38 6.45
N GLY A 57 6.49 -14.35 7.39
CA GLY A 57 7.21 -15.50 7.90
C GLY A 57 8.25 -15.97 6.89
N ASN A 58 9.54 -15.79 7.21
CA ASN A 58 10.72 -16.34 6.53
C ASN A 58 10.56 -16.64 5.01
N LEU A 59 9.96 -15.72 4.24
CA LEU A 59 9.86 -15.84 2.79
C LEU A 59 11.27 -15.85 2.17
N ASN A 60 12.25 -15.34 2.91
CA ASN A 60 13.68 -15.44 2.64
C ASN A 60 14.15 -16.89 2.44
N ASN A 61 13.66 -17.88 3.19
CA ASN A 61 14.09 -19.27 2.98
C ASN A 61 13.64 -19.85 1.62
N PHE A 62 12.58 -19.31 1.01
CA PHE A 62 12.07 -19.79 -0.28
C PHE A 62 12.67 -19.04 -1.48
N ILE A 63 13.21 -17.83 -1.25
CA ILE A 63 13.77 -16.94 -2.28
C ILE A 63 15.32 -16.97 -2.27
N GLU A 64 15.96 -17.19 -1.12
CA GLU A 64 17.43 -17.28 -0.99
C GLU A 64 18.05 -18.36 -1.88
N ASP A 65 17.31 -19.43 -2.22
CA ASP A 65 17.83 -20.51 -3.07
C ASP A 65 17.79 -20.22 -4.58
N ARG A 66 17.11 -19.16 -5.05
CA ARG A 66 16.87 -18.97 -6.51
C ARG A 66 16.97 -17.56 -7.08
N ILE A 67 17.03 -16.51 -6.28
CA ILE A 67 17.16 -15.14 -6.82
C ILE A 67 18.53 -14.60 -6.45
N ILE A 68 19.31 -14.31 -7.49
CA ILE A 68 20.57 -13.56 -7.54
C ILE A 68 20.62 -12.55 -6.37
N ASP A 69 21.78 -12.50 -5.67
CA ASP A 69 22.20 -11.47 -4.70
C ASP A 69 22.24 -10.07 -5.37
N ILE A 70 21.14 -9.64 -5.97
CA ILE A 70 20.91 -8.25 -6.32
C ILE A 70 20.61 -7.62 -4.96
N GLY A 71 21.61 -6.95 -4.37
CA GLY A 71 21.58 -6.32 -3.03
C GLY A 71 20.49 -5.25 -2.81
N ILE A 72 19.45 -5.28 -3.61
CA ILE A 72 18.28 -4.43 -3.65
C ILE A 72 17.30 -4.82 -2.52
N LEU A 73 17.22 -6.08 -2.06
CA LEU A 73 16.10 -6.53 -1.19
C LEU A 73 16.45 -6.95 0.24
N LYS A 74 17.69 -6.81 0.70
CA LYS A 74 18.18 -7.53 1.89
C LYS A 74 18.08 -6.73 3.21
N ILE A 75 16.95 -6.09 3.49
CA ILE A 75 16.71 -5.55 4.85
C ILE A 75 16.27 -6.73 5.73
N LYS A 76 17.24 -7.33 6.43
CA LYS A 76 16.97 -8.48 7.31
C LYS A 76 16.21 -8.03 8.56
N SER A 77 15.06 -8.65 8.79
CA SER A 77 14.25 -8.50 9.99
C SER A 77 13.77 -9.87 10.47
N ASN A 78 13.74 -10.07 11.78
CA ASN A 78 13.21 -11.31 12.37
C ASN A 78 11.69 -11.28 12.43
N ASN A 79 11.14 -10.10 12.71
CA ASN A 79 9.71 -9.89 12.81
C ASN A 79 9.36 -8.46 12.45
N ILE A 80 8.23 -8.28 11.76
CA ILE A 80 7.66 -6.97 11.46
C ILE A 80 6.19 -6.99 11.78
N GLU A 81 5.76 -5.98 12.52
CA GLU A 81 4.37 -5.72 12.82
C GLU A 81 4.09 -4.22 12.66
N GLY A 82 2.84 -3.87 12.39
CA GLY A 82 2.51 -2.48 12.14
C GLY A 82 1.07 -2.26 11.76
N PHE A 83 0.74 -1.01 11.46
CA PHE A 83 -0.59 -0.65 10.99
C PHE A 83 -0.49 0.35 9.83
N THR A 84 -1.55 0.37 9.02
CA THR A 84 -1.69 1.29 7.90
C THR A 84 -3.04 1.98 7.97
N GLY A 85 -3.05 3.24 7.58
CA GLY A 85 -4.25 4.05 7.38
C GLY A 85 -4.19 4.69 6.01
N ASN A 86 -5.32 4.74 5.33
CA ASN A 86 -5.38 5.31 4.00
C ASN A 86 -6.68 6.08 3.78
N VAL A 87 -6.56 7.27 3.20
CA VAL A 87 -7.70 8.09 2.81
C VAL A 87 -7.55 8.49 1.34
N GLU A 88 -8.61 8.26 0.56
CA GLU A 88 -8.65 8.57 -0.87
C GLU A 88 -9.83 9.47 -1.18
N LEU A 89 -9.58 10.55 -1.91
CA LEU A 89 -10.61 11.36 -2.54
C LEU A 89 -10.64 11.04 -4.02
N ARG A 90 -11.81 10.69 -4.54
CA ARG A 90 -11.96 10.18 -5.91
C ARG A 90 -12.96 11.00 -6.70
N HIS A 91 -12.64 11.23 -7.97
CA HIS A 91 -13.54 11.82 -8.96
C HIS A 91 -13.71 10.88 -10.16
N TYR A 92 -14.93 10.39 -10.38
CA TYR A 92 -15.27 9.49 -11.48
C TYR A 92 -15.57 10.25 -12.77
N PHE A 93 -15.03 9.77 -13.89
CA PHE A 93 -15.30 10.36 -15.20
C PHE A 93 -16.75 10.07 -15.67
N LYS A 94 -17.31 10.94 -16.53
CA LYS A 94 -18.62 10.68 -17.15
C LYS A 94 -18.56 9.43 -18.01
N ARG A 95 -19.49 8.50 -17.78
CA ARG A 95 -19.66 7.29 -18.60
C ARG A 95 -20.17 7.56 -20.01
N ASP A 96 -20.56 8.80 -20.30
CA ASP A 96 -21.49 9.07 -21.38
C ASP A 96 -20.92 8.76 -22.77
N LYS A 97 -19.58 8.76 -22.97
CA LYS A 97 -18.92 8.35 -24.23
C LYS A 97 -17.44 7.94 -24.07
N LEU A 98 -17.00 7.44 -22.92
CA LEU A 98 -15.62 6.94 -22.80
C LEU A 98 -15.51 5.55 -23.44
N TYR A 99 -15.40 5.61 -24.76
CA TYR A 99 -14.89 4.70 -25.78
C TYR A 99 -14.42 3.30 -25.35
N ASP A 100 -14.61 2.37 -26.30
CA ASP A 100 -13.80 1.20 -26.65
C ASP A 100 -12.27 1.44 -26.70
N ALA A 101 -11.77 2.50 -26.07
CA ALA A 101 -10.37 2.74 -25.87
C ALA A 101 -9.86 1.67 -24.90
N GLN A 102 -9.37 0.59 -25.49
CA GLN A 102 -8.42 -0.37 -24.96
C GLN A 102 -7.12 0.38 -24.58
N VAL A 103 -7.22 1.42 -23.75
CA VAL A 103 -6.04 2.08 -23.19
C VAL A 103 -5.44 1.06 -22.23
N PHE A 104 -4.50 0.31 -22.78
CA PHE A 104 -3.62 -0.56 -22.05
C PHE A 104 -2.74 0.36 -21.20
N ILE A 105 -3.16 0.54 -19.95
CA ILE A 105 -2.31 1.15 -18.94
C ILE A 105 -1.76 -0.06 -18.18
N PRO A 106 -0.61 -0.65 -18.54
CA PRO A 106 -0.06 -1.73 -17.73
C PRO A 106 0.14 -1.21 -16.30
N PRO A 107 -0.23 -2.00 -15.27
CA PRO A 107 -0.63 -3.42 -15.29
C PRO A 107 -2.15 -3.66 -15.38
N PHE A 108 -2.93 -2.63 -15.65
CA PHE A 108 -4.38 -2.71 -15.70
C PHE A 108 -4.83 -3.52 -16.93
N TRP A 109 -5.58 -4.60 -16.69
CA TRP A 109 -6.30 -5.38 -17.70
C TRP A 109 -7.82 -5.06 -17.70
N PRO A 110 -8.25 -3.79 -17.82
CA PRO A 110 -9.65 -3.41 -17.64
C PRO A 110 -10.56 -4.04 -18.72
N SER A 111 -10.02 -4.32 -19.91
CA SER A 111 -10.77 -4.92 -21.03
C SER A 111 -11.34 -6.30 -20.71
N LEU A 112 -10.62 -7.16 -19.99
CA LEU A 112 -11.12 -8.49 -19.58
C LEU A 112 -12.21 -8.41 -18.50
N LEU A 113 -12.25 -7.30 -17.75
CA LEU A 113 -13.07 -7.15 -16.54
C LEU A 113 -14.34 -6.33 -16.77
N GLN A 114 -14.47 -5.65 -17.92
CA GLN A 114 -15.59 -4.74 -18.23
C GLN A 114 -16.90 -5.44 -18.66
N LEU A 115 -16.87 -6.72 -19.02
CA LEU A 115 -17.93 -7.34 -19.83
C LEU A 115 -19.32 -7.46 -19.16
N LYS A 116 -19.50 -7.20 -17.86
CA LYS A 116 -20.83 -7.31 -17.18
C LYS A 116 -21.04 -6.31 -16.03
N ASN A 117 -20.56 -5.08 -16.18
CA ASN A 117 -20.65 -4.08 -15.12
C ASN A 117 -22.06 -3.49 -14.95
N THR A 118 -22.42 -3.18 -13.70
CA THR A 118 -23.64 -2.44 -13.38
C THR A 118 -23.52 -0.99 -13.83
N LYS A 119 -24.61 -0.39 -14.31
CA LYS A 119 -24.71 1.06 -14.57
C LYS A 119 -24.77 1.83 -13.24
N ASN A 120 -23.69 1.83 -12.47
CA ASN A 120 -23.53 2.64 -11.26
C ASN A 120 -22.64 3.86 -11.55
N SER A 121 -22.88 4.99 -10.89
CA SER A 121 -22.13 6.24 -11.09
C SER A 121 -20.70 6.20 -10.54
N ILE A 122 -20.37 5.17 -9.77
CA ILE A 122 -19.10 4.98 -9.04
C ILE A 122 -18.29 3.81 -9.61
N SER A 123 -18.50 3.51 -10.89
CA SER A 123 -17.79 2.45 -11.60
C SER A 123 -17.27 2.98 -12.93
N GLY A 124 -16.08 2.54 -13.32
CA GLY A 124 -15.30 3.11 -14.41
C GLY A 124 -14.02 3.76 -13.91
N TYR A 125 -13.41 4.55 -14.78
CA TYR A 125 -12.19 5.28 -14.48
C TYR A 125 -12.45 6.42 -13.49
N TYR A 126 -11.44 6.72 -12.68
CA TYR A 126 -11.42 7.84 -11.77
C TYR A 126 -10.00 8.40 -11.63
N TRP A 127 -9.90 9.64 -11.15
CA TRP A 127 -8.66 10.23 -10.69
C TRP A 127 -8.85 10.75 -9.27
N GLY A 128 -7.77 10.98 -8.53
CA GLY A 128 -7.89 11.37 -7.14
C GLY A 128 -6.58 11.67 -6.43
N GLY A 129 -6.73 11.95 -5.14
CA GLY A 129 -5.63 12.16 -4.20
C GLY A 129 -5.67 11.13 -3.08
N ASN A 130 -4.50 10.63 -2.67
CA ASN A 130 -4.31 9.65 -1.61
C ASN A 130 -3.46 10.25 -0.50
N ILE A 131 -3.86 10.03 0.75
CA ILE A 131 -3.00 10.18 1.92
C ILE A 131 -2.83 8.79 2.54
N ASN A 132 -1.59 8.35 2.68
CA ASN A 132 -1.23 7.10 3.32
C ASN A 132 -0.42 7.37 4.58
N TYR A 133 -0.76 6.67 5.66
CA TYR A 133 0.07 6.56 6.85
C TYR A 133 0.40 5.09 7.10
N GLN A 134 1.65 4.83 7.46
CA GLN A 134 2.11 3.51 7.85
C GLN A 134 3.05 3.64 9.05
N PHE A 135 2.83 2.79 10.05
CA PHE A 135 3.76 2.58 11.14
C PHE A 135 4.19 1.12 11.16
N THR A 136 5.49 0.86 11.34
CA THR A 136 6.05 -0.48 11.47
C THR A 136 7.07 -0.55 12.60
N SER A 137 7.05 -1.65 13.35
CA SER A 137 8.07 -2.04 14.31
C SER A 137 8.76 -3.31 13.81
N ALA A 138 10.05 -3.22 13.54
CA ALA A 138 10.86 -4.30 12.99
C ALA A 138 11.90 -4.76 14.02
N LYS A 139 11.88 -6.03 14.40
CA LYS A 139 12.93 -6.64 15.24
C LYS A 139 14.08 -7.11 14.36
N ARG A 140 15.30 -6.71 14.70
CA ARG A 140 16.51 -6.95 13.90
C ARG A 140 17.63 -7.50 14.77
N ASN A 141 18.45 -8.38 14.21
CA ASN A 141 19.68 -8.85 14.84
C ASN A 141 20.85 -7.98 14.38
N GLN A 142 21.71 -7.63 15.32
CA GLN A 142 22.98 -6.95 15.09
C GLN A 142 24.09 -7.82 15.66
N SER A 143 25.02 -8.27 14.81
CA SER A 143 26.22 -8.96 15.28
C SER A 143 27.31 -7.94 15.56
N ILE A 144 27.76 -7.88 16.81
CA ILE A 144 28.75 -6.89 17.28
C ILE A 144 30.06 -7.61 17.55
N SER A 145 31.15 -7.13 16.93
CA SER A 145 32.50 -7.58 17.24
C SER A 145 32.90 -7.04 18.60
N ASN A 146 33.27 -7.92 19.53
CA ASN A 146 33.98 -7.51 20.73
C ASN A 146 35.44 -7.27 20.35
N TYR A 147 35.89 -6.02 20.36
CA TYR A 147 37.30 -5.71 20.40
C TYR A 147 37.64 -5.20 21.81
N PRO A 148 38.69 -5.71 22.49
CA PRO A 148 39.75 -6.60 21.98
C PRO A 148 39.55 -8.12 22.18
N GLN A 149 38.46 -8.58 22.81
CA GLN A 149 38.26 -10.02 23.04
C GLN A 149 37.65 -10.72 21.80
N PRO A 150 38.33 -11.70 21.18
CA PRO A 150 37.81 -12.36 19.99
C PRO A 150 36.46 -13.02 20.27
N GLY A 151 35.39 -12.47 19.68
CA GLY A 151 34.04 -12.98 19.80
C GLY A 151 33.00 -12.03 19.18
N TYR A 152 31.90 -12.60 18.73
CA TYR A 152 30.71 -11.84 18.34
C TYR A 152 29.62 -12.09 19.36
N TYR A 153 28.87 -11.05 19.71
CA TYR A 153 27.61 -11.22 20.40
C TYR A 153 26.49 -10.63 19.56
N ASP A 154 25.35 -11.32 19.56
CA ASP A 154 24.16 -10.85 18.88
C ASP A 154 23.36 -9.94 19.81
N ASN A 155 22.94 -8.81 19.25
CA ASN A 155 22.08 -7.85 19.91
C ASN A 155 20.77 -7.75 19.13
N LEU A 156 19.66 -8.11 19.80
CA LEU A 156 18.33 -7.91 19.26
C LEU A 156 17.90 -6.47 19.53
N TYR A 157 17.62 -5.72 18.48
CA TYR A 157 17.15 -4.35 18.57
C TYR A 157 15.86 -4.16 17.76
N THR A 158 15.17 -3.05 18.01
CA THR A 158 13.90 -2.73 17.33
C THR A 158 14.04 -1.45 16.55
N VAL A 159 13.59 -1.45 15.30
CA VAL A 159 13.50 -0.26 14.44
C VAL A 159 12.04 0.11 14.32
N ASN A 160 11.69 1.27 14.84
CA ASN A 160 10.36 1.85 14.70
C ASN A 160 10.39 2.87 13.56
N ARG A 161 9.38 2.78 12.71
CA ARG A 161 9.35 3.55 11.48
C ARG A 161 7.96 4.07 11.18
N SER A 162 7.88 5.34 10.79
CA SER A 162 6.66 5.97 10.29
C SER A 162 6.86 6.43 8.86
N VAL A 163 5.82 6.27 8.05
CA VAL A 163 5.79 6.76 6.67
C VAL A 163 4.47 7.50 6.47
N ILE A 164 4.56 8.72 5.96
CA ILE A 164 3.42 9.51 5.48
C ILE A 164 3.64 9.72 3.99
N ALA A 165 2.67 9.36 3.16
CA ALA A 165 2.75 9.56 1.72
C ALA A 165 1.53 10.32 1.19
N LEU A 166 1.79 11.14 0.16
CA LEU A 166 0.78 11.87 -0.57
C LEU A 166 0.93 11.52 -2.05
N HIS A 167 -0.16 11.07 -2.69
CA HIS A 167 -0.15 10.70 -4.11
C HIS A 167 -1.30 11.33 -4.87
N CYS A 168 -1.04 11.68 -6.12
CA CYS A 168 -2.07 11.80 -7.14
C CYS A 168 -2.17 10.46 -7.87
N PHE A 169 -3.38 9.99 -8.14
CA PHE A 169 -3.57 8.69 -8.79
C PHE A 169 -4.64 8.70 -9.88
N ILE A 170 -4.52 7.71 -10.76
CA ILE A 170 -5.56 7.28 -11.69
C ILE A 170 -5.92 5.84 -11.38
N GLY A 171 -7.20 5.50 -11.49
CA GLY A 171 -7.68 4.17 -11.18
C GLY A 171 -8.93 3.78 -11.94
N PHE A 172 -9.33 2.53 -11.74
CA PHE A 172 -10.49 1.93 -12.35
C PHE A 172 -11.23 1.04 -11.35
N GLN A 173 -12.52 1.31 -11.17
CA GLN A 173 -13.41 0.53 -10.30
C GLN A 173 -14.46 -0.23 -11.12
N SER A 174 -14.45 -1.55 -11.02
CA SER A 174 -15.39 -2.46 -11.65
C SER A 174 -16.39 -2.97 -10.60
N ILE A 175 -17.70 -2.81 -10.84
CA ILE A 175 -18.77 -3.31 -9.96
C ILE A 175 -19.69 -4.24 -10.74
N ARG A 176 -19.64 -5.53 -10.43
CA ARG A 176 -20.46 -6.57 -11.09
C ARG A 176 -21.87 -6.62 -10.51
N LYS A 177 -22.80 -7.26 -11.24
CA LYS A 177 -24.24 -7.36 -10.88
C LYS A 177 -24.51 -7.89 -9.46
N LYS A 178 -23.67 -8.78 -8.94
CA LYS A 178 -23.82 -9.36 -7.60
C LYS A 178 -23.24 -8.50 -6.47
N GLY A 179 -22.67 -7.33 -6.78
CA GLY A 179 -22.04 -6.44 -5.79
C GLY A 179 -20.53 -6.57 -5.72
N PHE A 180 -19.92 -7.63 -6.26
CA PHE A 180 -18.46 -7.77 -6.32
C PHE A 180 -17.78 -6.53 -6.91
N VAL A 181 -16.79 -6.01 -6.18
CA VAL A 181 -16.00 -4.83 -6.52
C VAL A 181 -14.56 -5.24 -6.78
N LEU A 182 -14.00 -4.80 -7.90
CA LEU A 182 -12.58 -4.86 -8.18
C LEU A 182 -12.10 -3.46 -8.49
N ASP A 183 -11.14 -2.98 -7.73
CA ASP A 183 -10.72 -1.59 -7.76
C ASP A 183 -9.21 -1.49 -7.74
N GLN A 184 -8.64 -0.89 -8.77
CA GLN A 184 -7.21 -0.88 -9.02
C GLN A 184 -6.77 0.55 -9.33
N PHE A 185 -5.65 0.99 -8.77
CA PHE A 185 -5.09 2.31 -9.10
C PHE A 185 -3.58 2.34 -9.03
N PHE A 186 -3.04 3.35 -9.69
CA PHE A 186 -1.62 3.66 -9.78
C PHE A 186 -1.46 5.15 -9.47
N GLY A 187 -0.54 5.47 -8.58
CA GLY A 187 -0.30 6.83 -8.13
C GLY A 187 1.18 7.16 -8.06
N ILE A 188 1.46 8.45 -8.21
CA ILE A 188 2.79 9.04 -8.05
C ILE A 188 2.69 10.18 -7.03
N GLY A 189 3.77 10.44 -6.32
CA GLY A 189 3.79 11.51 -5.34
C GLY A 189 5.08 11.55 -4.54
N ALA A 190 4.95 11.92 -3.26
CA ALA A 190 6.06 12.05 -2.34
C ALA A 190 5.73 11.39 -1.02
N ARG A 191 6.75 10.88 -0.34
CA ARG A 191 6.63 10.29 0.99
C ARG A 191 7.71 10.79 1.93
N PHE A 192 7.30 11.05 3.16
CA PHE A 192 8.16 11.38 4.27
C PHE A 192 8.31 10.16 5.18
N ILE A 193 9.54 9.78 5.43
CA ILE A 193 9.92 8.58 6.17
C ILE A 193 10.68 9.03 7.41
N THR A 194 10.35 8.48 8.57
CA THR A 194 11.13 8.62 9.80
C THR A 194 11.43 7.24 10.39
N SER A 195 12.65 7.04 10.86
CA SER A 195 13.06 5.81 11.55
C SER A 195 13.83 6.16 12.82
N TYR A 196 13.67 5.34 13.84
CA TYR A 196 14.55 5.34 15.01
C TYR A 196 14.70 3.92 15.55
N SER A 197 15.86 3.66 16.14
CA SER A 197 16.20 2.37 16.71
C SER A 197 16.18 2.41 18.23
N ILE A 198 15.67 1.36 18.87
CA ILE A 198 15.68 1.13 20.31
C ILE A 198 16.59 -0.06 20.60
N ASN A 199 17.47 0.08 21.61
CA ASN A 199 18.43 -0.94 22.04
C ASN A 199 19.51 -1.30 20.99
N LYS A 200 19.76 -0.44 20.01
CA LYS A 200 20.92 -0.57 19.12
C LYS A 200 22.19 -0.24 19.91
N LYS A 201 23.17 -1.15 19.94
CA LYS A 201 24.37 -1.05 20.80
C LYS A 201 25.62 -0.55 20.07
N ALA A 202 25.65 -0.68 18.75
CA ALA A 202 26.76 -0.20 17.94
C ALA A 202 26.25 0.51 16.68
N ASP A 203 27.06 1.42 16.15
CA ASP A 203 26.91 1.93 14.79
C ASP A 203 27.53 0.90 13.83
N SER A 204 26.91 -0.28 13.73
CA SER A 204 27.28 -1.27 12.72
C SER A 204 26.91 -0.79 11.32
N VAL A 205 27.40 -1.51 10.29
CA VAL A 205 27.06 -1.32 8.87
C VAL A 205 25.59 -0.89 8.72
N THR A 206 25.41 0.34 8.24
CA THR A 206 24.09 0.91 8.05
C THR A 206 23.48 0.33 6.78
N ASP A 207 22.33 -0.33 6.92
CA ASP A 207 21.54 -0.71 5.75
C ASP A 207 20.87 0.53 5.18
N TYR A 208 21.06 0.76 3.90
CA TYR A 208 20.44 1.86 3.17
C TYR A 208 19.27 1.37 2.34
N GLU A 209 18.24 2.20 2.26
CA GLU A 209 17.15 1.96 1.33
C GLU A 209 17.56 2.25 -0.11
N ILE A 210 17.14 1.39 -1.04
CA ILE A 210 17.34 1.60 -2.48
C ILE A 210 16.82 2.99 -2.89
N PHE A 211 15.60 3.29 -2.45
CA PHE A 211 14.89 4.49 -2.87
C PHE A 211 15.25 5.66 -1.97
N GLY A 212 16.27 6.38 -2.42
CA GLY A 212 16.70 7.61 -1.82
C GLY A 212 17.84 7.45 -0.83
N PHE A 213 18.47 6.29 -0.64
CA PHE A 213 19.65 6.14 0.23
C PHE A 213 19.43 6.72 1.64
N LYS A 214 18.27 6.42 2.23
CA LYS A 214 18.02 6.71 3.64
C LYS A 214 18.58 5.56 4.46
N GLU A 215 19.21 5.84 5.59
CA GLU A 215 19.50 4.83 6.60
C GLU A 215 18.19 4.18 7.08
N TYR A 216 18.12 2.85 7.09
CA TYR A 216 16.90 2.16 7.47
C TYR A 216 16.56 2.38 8.96
N ASP A 217 17.60 2.38 9.80
CA ASP A 217 17.52 2.35 11.27
C ASP A 217 17.29 3.72 11.92
N SER A 218 17.54 4.81 11.20
CA SER A 218 17.70 6.15 11.77
C SER A 218 17.29 7.26 10.80
N GLY A 219 17.06 8.45 11.36
CA GLY A 219 16.87 9.69 10.60
C GLY A 219 15.54 9.80 9.86
N TYR A 220 15.45 10.84 9.03
CA TYR A 220 14.25 11.15 8.25
C TYR A 220 14.61 11.46 6.79
N LYS A 221 13.67 11.24 5.87
CA LYS A 221 13.85 11.59 4.46
C LYS A 221 12.54 11.83 3.74
N LEU A 222 12.53 12.83 2.87
CA LEU A 222 11.50 13.03 1.85
C LEU A 222 12.00 12.44 0.54
N VAL A 223 11.25 11.52 -0.06
CA VAL A 223 11.62 10.87 -1.32
C VAL A 223 10.42 10.81 -2.28
N PRO A 224 10.65 10.74 -3.59
CA PRO A 224 9.59 10.40 -4.54
C PRO A 224 8.95 9.06 -4.18
N SER A 225 7.66 8.93 -4.45
CA SER A 225 6.90 7.71 -4.18
C SER A 225 6.03 7.34 -5.36
N ILE A 226 5.92 6.04 -5.59
CA ILE A 226 5.05 5.41 -6.57
C ILE A 226 4.25 4.36 -5.81
N THR A 227 2.94 4.31 -6.03
CA THR A 227 2.04 3.34 -5.38
C THR A 227 1.21 2.61 -6.42
N TYR A 228 1.00 1.32 -6.19
CA TYR A 228 0.00 0.52 -6.89
C TYR A 228 -0.87 -0.20 -5.85
N ARG A 229 -2.19 -0.20 -6.07
CA ARG A 229 -3.12 -0.80 -5.12
C ARG A 229 -4.20 -1.59 -5.86
N LEU A 230 -4.49 -2.77 -5.32
CA LEU A 230 -5.57 -3.65 -5.75
C LEU A 230 -6.50 -3.92 -4.56
N LYS A 231 -7.76 -3.55 -4.72
CA LYS A 231 -8.83 -3.72 -3.74
C LYS A 231 -9.89 -4.66 -4.31
N ILE A 232 -10.37 -5.59 -3.48
CA ILE A 232 -11.40 -6.56 -3.84
C ILE A 232 -12.49 -6.49 -2.78
N GLY A 233 -13.70 -6.11 -3.16
CA GLY A 233 -14.75 -5.80 -2.21
C GLY A 233 -16.12 -6.30 -2.61
N TRP A 234 -17.11 -5.87 -1.82
CA TRP A 234 -18.50 -6.12 -2.09
C TRP A 234 -19.34 -4.87 -1.79
N LEU A 235 -20.16 -4.47 -2.76
CA LEU A 235 -21.15 -3.43 -2.62
C LEU A 235 -22.40 -4.03 -1.96
N PHE A 236 -22.76 -3.49 -0.80
CA PHE A 236 -24.02 -3.79 -0.12
C PHE A 236 -25.03 -2.69 -0.44
N LYS A 237 -26.30 -3.07 -0.62
CA LYS A 237 -27.41 -2.16 -0.93
C LYS A 237 -28.40 -2.15 0.21
#